data_AF-A0A414I4B0-F1
#
_entry.id   AF-A0A414I4B0-F1
#
_cell.length_a   1.000
_cell.length_b   1.000
_cell.length_c   1.000
_cell.angle_alpha   90.00
_cell.angle_beta   90.00
_cell.angle_gamma   90.00
#
_symmetry.space_group_name_H-M   'P 1'
#
loop_
_entity.id
_entity.type
_entity.pdbx_description
1 polymer ?
#
loop_
_entity_poly.entity_id
_entity_poly.type
_entity_poly.pdbx_seq_one_letter_code
_entity_poly.pdbx_strand_id
1 'polypeptide(L)'
;MAYSRKDRKGRVLRKGETQRKCDGKYVYTYMDTLGRRRSIYSKDIKTLREREEQLIKDQLDGLDTYVAGSATVNFVFDRYISTKSELRETTRTNYKYMYDRFVKDGFGKKKIAVIKFSDVLQFYQYLLKDKKMQVNTLETIHTVLHPTFQLAVRDNIIRTNPSDGVMAQVKRLPGRNHGVRHALTLEQQRAFIRYTENNERFESWVTLFKFLLGTGCRIGEAIGIRWDDIDFKKRIISINHSLVYYSREYKGHGICSFAVSLPKTEAGIRMIPMLDTVYEALKREYAFQEENGFNETEIDGMSGFVFSNRFGNVHNPQAINRAIKRIYEAYNVEEAVKAAKEKREPILIPHFSCHHLRHTFCSRFCENETNLKVIQSIMGHANIETTMDIYAEITETKKHESMQELAKKLDVF
;
A
#
# COMPACT_ATOMS: atom_id res chain seq x y z
N MET A 1 56.25 36.08 -26.89
CA MET A 1 55.81 35.68 -25.54
C MET A 1 54.33 36.03 -25.38
N ALA A 2 53.45 35.06 -25.16
CA ALA A 2 52.05 35.36 -24.88
C ALA A 2 51.95 35.97 -23.47
N TYR A 3 51.59 37.27 -23.39
CA TYR A 3 51.38 37.93 -22.11
C TYR A 3 50.26 37.22 -21.34
N SER A 4 50.62 36.62 -20.20
CA SER A 4 49.65 36.00 -19.30
C SER A 4 48.79 37.10 -18.66
N ARG A 5 47.46 36.96 -18.75
CA ARG A 5 46.52 37.94 -18.18
C ARG A 5 46.64 37.88 -16.65
N LYS A 6 46.78 39.04 -16.01
CA LYS A 6 46.89 39.15 -14.55
C LYS A 6 45.70 39.91 -13.97
N ASP A 7 45.33 39.56 -12.74
CA ASP A 7 44.33 40.32 -11.97
C ASP A 7 44.93 41.62 -11.39
N ARG A 8 44.09 42.42 -10.71
CA ARG A 8 44.50 43.65 -10.02
C ARG A 8 45.55 43.44 -8.92
N LYS A 9 45.73 42.21 -8.45
CA LYS A 9 46.70 41.82 -7.41
C LYS A 9 47.95 41.14 -8.01
N GLY A 10 48.11 41.15 -9.33
CA GLY A 10 49.24 40.57 -10.05
C GLY A 10 49.21 39.04 -10.23
N ARG A 11 48.12 38.35 -9.85
CA ARG A 11 47.97 36.89 -9.99
C ARG A 11 47.60 36.53 -11.42
N VAL A 12 48.15 35.44 -11.94
CA VAL A 12 47.86 34.96 -13.30
C VAL A 12 46.47 34.32 -13.37
N LEU A 13 45.67 34.76 -14.35
CA LEU A 13 44.35 34.25 -14.67
C LEU A 13 44.44 33.08 -15.68
N ARG A 14 43.70 32.00 -15.42
CA ARG A 14 43.57 30.82 -16.29
C ARG A 14 42.72 31.14 -17.53
N LYS A 15 42.75 30.26 -18.53
CA LYS A 15 41.93 30.39 -19.75
C LYS A 15 40.44 30.40 -19.35
N GLY A 16 39.70 31.42 -19.78
CA GLY A 16 38.29 31.59 -19.40
C GLY A 16 38.07 32.44 -18.13
N GLU A 17 39.10 32.68 -17.31
CA GLU A 17 39.03 33.58 -16.15
C GLU A 17 39.20 35.05 -16.58
N THR A 18 38.36 35.93 -16.02
CA THR A 18 38.47 37.38 -16.14
C THR A 18 38.12 38.05 -14.80
N GLN A 19 38.58 39.28 -14.58
CA GLN A 19 38.19 40.09 -13.42
C GLN A 19 37.40 41.31 -13.90
N ARG A 20 36.17 41.50 -13.40
CA ARG A 20 35.32 42.63 -13.76
C ARG A 20 35.90 43.93 -13.18
N LYS A 21 35.97 44.97 -14.02
CA LYS A 21 36.49 46.28 -13.62
C LYS A 21 35.55 47.04 -12.67
N CYS A 22 34.24 46.80 -12.75
CA CYS A 22 33.23 47.56 -11.99
C CYS A 22 33.10 47.10 -10.52
N ASP A 23 33.14 45.79 -10.24
CA ASP A 23 32.86 45.23 -8.91
C ASP A 23 33.98 44.31 -8.39
N GLY A 24 35.07 44.16 -9.14
CA GLY A 24 36.23 43.36 -8.76
C GLY A 24 35.99 41.85 -8.72
N LYS A 25 34.80 41.36 -9.10
CA LYS A 25 34.47 39.93 -9.11
C LYS A 25 35.25 39.20 -10.19
N TYR A 26 35.71 38.01 -9.86
CA TYR A 26 36.26 37.07 -10.81
C TYR A 26 35.13 36.32 -11.52
N VAL A 27 35.32 36.10 -12.81
CA VAL A 27 34.34 35.45 -13.70
C VAL A 27 35.06 34.35 -14.47
N TYR A 28 34.51 33.15 -14.48
CA TYR A 28 34.96 32.08 -15.36
C TYR A 28 33.87 31.80 -16.39
N THR A 29 34.22 31.89 -17.67
CA THR A 29 33.30 31.68 -18.79
C THR A 29 33.62 30.37 -19.52
N TYR A 30 32.60 29.54 -19.71
CA TYR A 30 32.70 28.21 -20.31
C TYR A 30 31.54 27.94 -21.27
N MET A 31 31.64 26.86 -22.06
CA MET A 31 30.56 26.36 -22.92
C MET A 31 29.89 25.19 -22.21
N ASP A 32 28.55 25.21 -22.10
CA ASP A 32 27.80 24.08 -21.54
C ASP A 32 27.69 22.91 -22.53
N THR A 33 27.18 21.77 -22.06
CA THR A 33 27.00 20.53 -22.85
C THR A 33 26.02 20.70 -24.02
N LEU A 34 25.21 21.77 -24.00
CA LEU A 34 24.26 22.15 -25.06
C LEU A 34 24.83 23.25 -25.99
N GLY A 35 26.12 23.57 -25.86
CA GLY A 35 26.82 24.55 -26.70
C GLY A 35 26.51 26.01 -26.38
N ARG A 36 25.91 26.33 -25.22
CA ARG A 36 25.61 27.71 -24.82
C ARG A 36 26.70 28.27 -23.93
N ARG A 37 27.01 29.57 -24.11
CA ARG A 37 28.03 30.27 -23.31
C ARG A 37 27.49 30.64 -21.93
N ARG A 38 28.18 30.23 -20.87
CA ARG A 38 27.80 30.47 -19.47
C ARG A 38 28.95 31.03 -18.65
N SER A 39 28.64 31.65 -17.51
CA SER A 39 29.62 32.28 -16.62
C SER A 39 29.31 32.04 -15.14
N ILE A 40 30.33 31.69 -14.36
CA ILE A 40 30.28 31.63 -12.89
C ILE A 40 31.07 32.79 -12.27
N TYR A 41 30.68 33.22 -11.08
CA TYR A 41 31.20 34.44 -10.44
C TYR A 41 31.70 34.14 -9.02
N SER A 42 32.75 34.82 -8.57
CA SER A 42 33.22 34.79 -7.17
C SER A 42 33.90 36.10 -6.79
N LYS A 43 33.90 36.44 -5.50
CA LYS A 43 34.69 37.56 -4.96
C LYS A 43 36.16 37.20 -4.73
N ASP A 44 36.46 35.91 -4.60
CA ASP A 44 37.83 35.39 -4.44
C ASP A 44 38.18 34.39 -5.54
N ILE A 45 39.43 34.45 -6.00
CA ILE A 45 39.96 33.63 -7.09
C ILE A 45 40.06 32.15 -6.67
N LYS A 46 40.35 31.87 -5.39
CA LYS A 46 40.43 30.49 -4.89
C LYS A 46 39.05 29.81 -4.97
N THR A 47 38.02 30.47 -4.44
CA THR A 47 36.64 29.99 -4.53
C THR A 47 36.13 29.92 -5.98
N LEU A 48 36.62 30.77 -6.89
CA LEU A 48 36.30 30.64 -8.32
C LEU A 48 36.86 29.32 -8.88
N ARG A 49 38.10 28.98 -8.54
CA ARG A 49 38.78 27.77 -9.01
C ARG A 49 38.21 26.49 -8.41
N GLU A 50 37.82 26.50 -7.14
CA GLU A 50 37.08 25.37 -6.53
C GLU A 50 35.75 25.12 -7.27
N ARG A 51 35.05 26.19 -7.67
CA ARG A 51 33.82 26.10 -8.48
C ARG A 51 34.11 25.64 -9.91
N GLU A 52 35.21 26.09 -10.51
CA GLU A 52 35.68 25.63 -11.83
C GLU A 52 35.97 24.13 -11.81
N GLU A 53 36.74 23.64 -10.84
CA GLU A 53 37.09 22.22 -10.70
C GLU A 53 35.85 21.34 -10.49
N GLN A 54 34.93 21.78 -9.63
CA GLN A 54 33.65 21.11 -9.44
C GLN A 54 32.83 21.06 -10.74
N LEU A 55 32.80 22.17 -11.49
CA LEU A 55 32.08 22.27 -12.75
C LEU A 55 32.68 21.36 -13.83
N ILE A 56 34.00 21.32 -13.95
CA ILE A 56 34.69 20.42 -14.91
C ILE A 56 34.38 18.97 -14.55
N LYS A 57 34.41 18.61 -13.26
CA LYS A 57 34.03 17.27 -12.79
C LYS A 57 32.59 16.94 -13.16
N ASP A 58 31.66 17.87 -12.93
CA ASP A 58 30.25 17.68 -13.25
C ASP A 58 29.99 17.60 -14.78
N GLN A 59 30.77 18.29 -15.61
CA GLN A 59 30.70 18.18 -17.07
C GLN A 59 31.28 16.86 -17.61
N LEU A 60 32.41 16.40 -17.07
CA LEU A 60 33.00 15.10 -17.43
C LEU A 60 32.09 13.93 -17.05
N ASP A 61 31.35 14.08 -15.94
CA ASP A 61 30.39 13.09 -15.45
C ASP A 61 29.02 13.17 -16.18
N GLY A 62 28.83 14.08 -17.13
CA GLY A 62 27.58 14.21 -17.91
C GLY A 62 26.37 14.72 -17.10
N LEU A 63 26.60 15.39 -15.96
CA LEU A 63 25.54 15.94 -15.12
C LEU A 63 24.90 17.17 -15.77
N ASP A 64 23.56 17.21 -15.85
CA ASP A 64 22.83 18.40 -16.32
C ASP A 64 22.93 19.50 -15.26
N THR A 65 23.98 20.31 -15.41
CA THR A 65 24.39 21.36 -14.47
C THR A 65 23.31 22.44 -14.26
N TYR A 66 22.32 22.56 -15.15
CA TYR A 66 21.26 23.56 -15.02
C TYR A 66 20.09 23.08 -14.14
N VAL A 67 19.68 21.81 -14.29
CA VAL A 67 18.66 21.19 -13.44
C VAL A 67 19.26 20.85 -12.07
N ALA A 68 20.48 20.32 -12.00
CA ALA A 68 21.10 19.87 -10.75
C ALA A 68 21.25 20.97 -9.68
N GLY A 69 21.52 22.22 -10.06
CA GLY A 69 21.73 23.32 -9.10
C GLY A 69 20.46 23.91 -8.47
N SER A 70 19.29 23.64 -9.07
CA SER A 70 18.01 24.26 -8.71
C SER A 70 16.87 23.28 -8.47
N ALA A 71 16.97 22.05 -8.99
CA ALA A 71 15.94 21.04 -8.83
C ALA A 71 15.72 20.66 -7.36
N THR A 72 14.46 20.70 -6.98
CA THR A 72 13.98 20.22 -5.68
C THR A 72 13.51 18.77 -5.80
N VAL A 73 13.31 18.11 -4.66
CA VAL A 73 12.69 16.78 -4.64
C VAL A 73 11.28 16.84 -5.26
N ASN A 74 10.52 17.92 -5.01
CA ASN A 74 9.20 18.15 -5.63
C ASN A 74 9.27 18.14 -7.16
N PHE A 75 10.22 18.88 -7.74
CA PHE A 75 10.39 18.92 -9.19
C PHE A 75 10.64 17.53 -9.79
N VAL A 76 11.50 16.73 -9.17
CA VAL A 76 11.80 15.38 -9.65
C VAL A 76 10.63 14.44 -9.41
N PHE A 77 9.91 14.56 -8.30
CA PHE A 77 8.70 13.77 -8.04
C PHE A 77 7.61 14.02 -9.08
N ASP A 78 7.37 15.28 -9.46
CA ASP A 78 6.38 15.64 -10.48
C ASP A 78 6.73 15.05 -11.86
N ARG A 79 8.03 14.99 -12.18
CA ARG A 79 8.52 14.27 -13.37
C ARG A 79 8.33 12.76 -13.23
N TYR A 80 8.70 12.19 -12.09
CA TYR A 80 8.55 10.76 -11.83
C TYR A 80 7.10 10.32 -11.98
N ILE A 81 6.15 10.99 -11.30
CA ILE A 81 4.76 10.59 -11.32
C ILE A 81 4.11 10.78 -12.70
N SER A 82 4.57 11.76 -13.50
CA SER A 82 4.06 11.96 -14.87
C SER A 82 4.54 10.91 -15.87
N THR A 83 5.72 10.32 -15.65
CA THR A 83 6.18 9.15 -16.44
C THR A 83 5.41 7.86 -16.15
N LYS A 84 4.65 7.82 -15.04
CA LYS A 84 3.99 6.63 -14.52
C LYS A 84 2.57 6.44 -15.03
N SER A 85 2.43 6.34 -16.36
CA SER A 85 1.14 6.12 -17.03
C SER A 85 0.55 4.73 -16.74
N GLU A 86 1.39 3.74 -16.44
CA GLU A 86 1.04 2.35 -16.21
C GLU A 86 0.41 2.08 -14.82
N LEU A 87 0.51 3.03 -13.89
CA LEU A 87 -0.03 2.86 -12.54
C LEU A 87 -1.56 2.90 -12.55
N ARG A 88 -2.18 1.99 -11.79
CA ARG A 88 -3.60 2.09 -11.48
C ARG A 88 -3.89 3.41 -10.78
N GLU A 89 -5.06 3.96 -11.04
CA GLU A 89 -5.47 5.25 -10.49
C GLU A 89 -5.44 5.24 -8.95
N THR A 90 -5.90 4.16 -8.31
CA THR A 90 -5.79 3.97 -6.86
C THR A 90 -4.35 4.05 -6.34
N THR A 91 -3.40 3.49 -7.08
CA THR A 91 -1.98 3.49 -6.72
C THR A 91 -1.40 4.89 -6.89
N ARG A 92 -1.72 5.56 -8.01
CA ARG A 92 -1.31 6.94 -8.29
C ARG A 92 -1.85 7.91 -7.23
N THR A 93 -3.13 7.82 -6.89
CA THR A 93 -3.76 8.63 -5.84
C THR A 93 -3.10 8.40 -4.50
N ASN A 94 -2.82 7.15 -4.11
CA ASN A 94 -2.13 6.85 -2.86
C ASN A 94 -0.69 7.41 -2.83
N TYR A 95 0.06 7.31 -3.93
CA TYR A 95 1.41 7.86 -4.02
C TYR A 95 1.41 9.39 -3.88
N LYS A 96 0.53 10.09 -4.62
CA LYS A 96 0.35 11.54 -4.51
C LYS A 96 -0.05 11.94 -3.10
N TYR A 97 -1.03 11.25 -2.51
CA TYR A 97 -1.49 11.51 -1.15
C TYR A 97 -0.35 11.40 -0.11
N MET A 98 0.41 10.31 -0.14
CA MET A 98 1.54 10.11 0.79
C MET A 98 2.62 11.17 0.60
N TYR A 99 2.92 11.52 -0.67
CA TYR A 99 3.90 12.54 -0.99
C TYR A 99 3.44 13.94 -0.54
N ASP A 100 2.23 14.35 -0.92
CA ASP A 100 1.64 15.65 -0.57
C ASP A 100 1.57 15.82 0.95
N ARG A 101 1.13 14.78 1.67
CA ARG A 101 0.91 14.84 3.12
C ARG A 101 2.21 14.87 3.93
N PHE A 102 3.24 14.12 3.51
CA PHE A 102 4.41 13.88 4.36
C PHE A 102 5.72 14.45 3.82
N VAL A 103 5.81 14.69 2.51
CA VAL A 103 7.07 15.08 1.85
C VAL A 103 7.00 16.53 1.35
N LYS A 104 5.96 16.87 0.59
CA LYS A 104 5.89 18.08 -0.26
C LYS A 104 6.25 19.38 0.43
N ASP A 105 5.70 19.62 1.63
CA ASP A 105 5.84 20.91 2.31
C ASP A 105 7.13 21.10 3.10
N GLY A 106 7.88 20.02 3.34
CA GLY A 106 9.15 20.05 4.07
C GLY A 106 10.28 19.48 3.25
N PHE A 107 10.47 18.16 3.32
CA PHE A 107 11.56 17.46 2.64
C PHE A 107 11.55 17.67 1.11
N GLY A 108 10.37 17.77 0.52
CA GLY A 108 10.11 18.02 -0.89
C GLY A 108 10.72 19.32 -1.44
N LYS A 109 10.82 20.35 -0.59
CA LYS A 109 11.38 21.68 -0.96
C LYS A 109 12.91 21.70 -0.96
N LYS A 110 13.57 20.67 -0.40
CA LYS A 110 15.04 20.60 -0.39
C LYS A 110 15.57 20.41 -1.81
N LYS A 111 16.72 21.03 -2.11
CA LYS A 111 17.44 20.80 -3.36
C LYS A 111 17.94 19.38 -3.41
N ILE A 112 17.69 18.66 -4.49
CA ILE A 112 17.98 17.23 -4.58
C ILE A 112 19.49 16.93 -4.54
N ALA A 113 20.30 17.80 -5.14
CA ALA A 113 21.75 17.64 -5.22
C ALA A 113 22.50 17.73 -3.89
N VAL A 114 21.90 18.32 -2.84
CA VAL A 114 22.55 18.44 -1.53
C VAL A 114 22.10 17.37 -0.53
N ILE A 115 21.11 16.56 -0.89
CA ILE A 115 20.55 15.53 0.00
C ILE A 115 21.52 14.38 0.11
N LYS A 116 21.93 14.07 1.33
CA LYS A 116 22.76 12.92 1.67
C LYS A 116 21.93 11.81 2.27
N PHE A 117 22.54 10.62 2.37
CA PHE A 117 21.95 9.48 3.07
C PHE A 117 21.45 9.82 4.47
N SER A 118 22.26 10.58 5.24
CA SER A 118 21.91 11.01 6.59
C SER A 118 20.66 11.89 6.64
N ASP A 119 20.42 12.72 5.63
CA ASP A 119 19.23 13.58 5.56
C ASP A 119 17.95 12.76 5.38
N VAL A 120 17.99 11.73 4.52
CA VAL A 120 16.87 10.83 4.29
C VAL A 120 16.59 10.02 5.55
N LEU A 121 17.64 9.50 6.19
CA LEU A 121 17.52 8.76 7.45
C LEU A 121 16.93 9.62 8.56
N GLN A 122 17.40 10.86 8.74
CA GLN A 122 16.88 11.79 9.73
C GLN A 122 15.40 12.12 9.47
N PHE A 123 15.03 12.33 8.20
CA PHE A 123 13.63 12.53 7.82
C PHE A 123 12.76 11.31 8.17
N TYR A 124 13.24 10.09 7.92
CA TYR A 124 12.50 8.87 8.27
C TYR A 124 12.39 8.68 9.78
N GLN A 125 13.44 9.01 10.54
CA GLN A 125 13.40 9.00 12.00
C GLN A 125 12.39 10.01 12.55
N TYR A 126 12.31 11.21 11.96
CA TYR A 126 11.31 12.22 12.30
C TYR A 126 9.87 11.70 12.07
N LEU A 127 9.61 11.05 10.93
CA LEU A 127 8.30 10.46 10.66
C LEU A 127 7.95 9.36 11.69
N LEU A 128 8.92 8.53 12.05
CA LEU A 128 8.69 7.43 12.99
C LEU A 128 8.51 7.89 14.44
N LYS A 129 9.35 8.82 14.91
CA LYS A 129 9.39 9.24 16.32
C LYS A 129 8.42 10.38 16.60
N ASP A 130 8.55 11.48 15.87
CA ASP A 130 7.80 12.71 16.11
C ASP A 130 6.37 12.63 15.55
N LYS A 131 6.20 12.03 14.35
CA LYS A 131 4.87 11.79 13.78
C LYS A 131 4.25 10.46 14.20
N LYS A 132 4.93 9.67 15.03
CA LYS A 132 4.49 8.34 15.50
C LYS A 132 4.00 7.43 14.37
N MET A 133 4.64 7.52 13.20
CA MET A 133 4.25 6.76 12.02
C MET A 133 4.66 5.29 12.15
N GLN A 134 3.80 4.40 11.62
CA GLN A 134 4.14 2.98 11.49
C GLN A 134 5.14 2.73 10.36
N VAL A 135 5.95 1.69 10.49
CA VAL A 135 6.98 1.33 9.49
C VAL A 135 6.39 1.06 8.12
N ASN A 136 5.25 0.37 8.01
CA ASN A 136 4.62 0.08 6.71
C ASN A 136 4.14 1.36 6.00
N THR A 137 3.68 2.36 6.76
CA THR A 137 3.33 3.67 6.18
C THR A 137 4.59 4.37 5.67
N LEU A 138 5.69 4.29 6.41
CA LEU A 138 6.98 4.81 5.96
C LEU A 138 7.50 4.08 4.72
N GLU A 139 7.34 2.76 4.62
CA GLU A 139 7.67 1.98 3.42
C GLU A 139 6.90 2.46 2.20
N THR A 140 5.64 2.86 2.37
CA THR A 140 4.84 3.44 1.27
C THR A 140 5.46 4.76 0.81
N ILE A 141 5.88 5.62 1.74
CA ILE A 141 6.61 6.86 1.42
C ILE A 141 7.94 6.54 0.71
N HIS A 142 8.68 5.54 1.19
CA HIS A 142 9.94 5.10 0.58
C HIS A 142 9.74 4.56 -0.84
N THR A 143 8.66 3.81 -1.08
CA THR A 143 8.28 3.29 -2.41
C THR A 143 8.02 4.42 -3.41
N VAL A 144 7.73 5.64 -2.94
CA VAL A 144 7.62 6.84 -3.78
C VAL A 144 8.96 7.57 -3.90
N LEU A 145 9.62 7.82 -2.77
CA LEU A 145 10.86 8.61 -2.73
C LEU A 145 12.03 7.91 -3.40
N HIS A 146 12.21 6.61 -3.19
CA HIS A 146 13.36 5.90 -3.72
C HIS A 146 13.37 5.90 -5.25
N PRO A 147 12.28 5.52 -5.96
CA PRO A 147 12.22 5.67 -7.41
C PRO A 147 12.36 7.11 -7.90
N THR A 148 11.88 8.09 -7.12
CA THR A 148 12.08 9.52 -7.45
C THR A 148 13.57 9.87 -7.48
N PHE A 149 14.34 9.46 -6.46
CA PHE A 149 15.79 9.64 -6.45
C PHE A 149 16.49 8.80 -7.53
N GLN A 150 16.01 7.58 -7.82
CA GLN A 150 16.55 6.78 -8.93
C GLN A 150 16.36 7.45 -10.28
N LEU A 151 15.21 8.11 -10.51
CA LEU A 151 15.01 8.90 -11.73
C LEU A 151 16.02 10.04 -11.81
N ALA A 152 16.29 10.74 -10.70
CA ALA A 152 17.32 11.78 -10.67
C ALA A 152 18.73 11.24 -10.94
N VAL A 153 19.04 10.01 -10.54
CA VAL A 153 20.30 9.36 -10.93
C VAL A 153 20.33 9.10 -12.43
N ARG A 154 19.27 8.53 -13.00
CA ARG A 154 19.18 8.23 -14.44
C ARG A 154 19.22 9.48 -15.33
N ASP A 155 18.62 10.57 -14.87
CA ASP A 155 18.64 11.87 -15.55
C ASP A 155 19.95 12.65 -15.29
N ASN A 156 20.95 12.03 -14.65
CA ASN A 156 22.23 12.66 -14.31
C ASN A 156 22.07 13.99 -13.53
N ILE A 157 21.06 14.06 -12.66
CA ILE A 157 20.84 15.18 -11.73
C ILE A 157 21.67 14.97 -10.46
N ILE A 158 21.77 13.72 -10.00
CA ILE A 158 22.58 13.30 -8.85
C ILE A 158 23.38 12.03 -9.21
N ARG A 159 24.51 11.81 -8.53
CA ARG A 159 25.41 10.68 -8.84
C ARG A 159 24.96 9.36 -8.21
N THR A 160 24.38 9.43 -7.02
CA THR A 160 23.97 8.26 -6.24
C THR A 160 22.61 8.54 -5.62
N ASN A 161 21.82 7.48 -5.40
CA ASN A 161 20.54 7.63 -4.74
C ASN A 161 20.74 7.69 -3.22
N PRO A 162 20.44 8.83 -2.57
CA PRO A 162 20.64 8.98 -1.12
C PRO A 162 19.70 8.14 -0.28
N SER A 163 18.66 7.56 -0.85
CA SER A 163 17.72 6.68 -0.13
C SER A 163 18.13 5.20 -0.12
N ASP A 164 19.16 4.83 -0.89
CA ASP A 164 19.62 3.45 -1.00
C ASP A 164 20.09 2.93 0.36
N GLY A 165 19.51 1.80 0.81
CA GLY A 165 19.86 1.17 2.09
C GLY A 165 19.27 1.82 3.34
N VAL A 166 18.55 2.95 3.23
CA VAL A 166 17.98 3.64 4.41
C VAL A 166 16.97 2.76 5.14
N MET A 167 16.07 2.09 4.41
CA MET A 167 15.06 1.22 5.01
C MET A 167 15.68 0.02 5.73
N ALA A 168 16.80 -0.52 5.25
CA ALA A 168 17.51 -1.59 5.94
C ALA A 168 18.00 -1.14 7.33
N GLN A 169 18.49 0.09 7.45
CA GLN A 169 18.87 0.65 8.76
C GLN A 169 17.65 0.88 9.66
N VAL A 170 16.54 1.38 9.11
CA VAL A 170 15.29 1.60 9.86
C VAL A 170 14.70 0.31 10.42
N LYS A 171 14.80 -0.79 9.66
CA LYS A 171 14.25 -2.11 10.03
C LYS A 171 15.10 -2.90 11.02
N ARG A 172 16.41 -2.64 11.10
CA ARG A 172 17.30 -3.28 12.08
C ARG A 172 16.98 -2.94 13.54
N LEU A 173 16.15 -1.92 13.79
CA LEU A 173 15.75 -1.53 15.13
C LEU A 173 14.83 -2.61 15.74
N PRO A 174 15.19 -3.23 16.90
CA PRO A 174 14.39 -4.27 17.55
C PRO A 174 12.99 -3.78 17.92
N GLY A 175 12.01 -4.69 17.98
CA GLY A 175 10.67 -4.42 18.51
C GLY A 175 9.61 -3.96 17.50
N ARG A 176 9.86 -4.14 16.19
CA ARG A 176 8.91 -3.80 15.12
C ARG A 176 8.39 -5.05 14.42
N ASN A 177 8.06 -6.08 15.19
CA ASN A 177 7.34 -7.22 14.66
C ASN A 177 5.96 -6.76 14.20
N HIS A 178 5.59 -7.15 12.99
CA HIS A 178 4.21 -7.05 12.53
C HIS A 178 3.36 -7.84 13.54
N GLY A 179 2.33 -7.22 14.12
CA GLY A 179 1.38 -7.95 14.94
C GLY A 179 0.85 -9.14 14.13
N VAL A 180 0.93 -10.34 14.70
CA VAL A 180 0.42 -11.55 14.04
C VAL A 180 -1.09 -11.40 13.88
N ARG A 181 -1.60 -11.61 12.67
CA ARG A 181 -3.03 -11.53 12.40
C ARG A 181 -3.66 -12.88 12.68
N HIS A 182 -4.17 -13.08 13.88
CA HIS A 182 -4.82 -14.33 14.20
C HIS A 182 -6.17 -14.48 13.50
N ALA A 183 -6.42 -15.67 12.96
CA ALA A 183 -7.74 -16.07 12.49
C ALA A 183 -8.72 -16.20 13.67
N LEU A 184 -10.00 -15.89 13.41
CA LEU A 184 -11.08 -16.22 14.36
C LEU A 184 -11.15 -17.74 14.59
N THR A 185 -11.33 -18.14 15.85
CA THR A 185 -11.58 -19.55 16.21
C THR A 185 -12.93 -20.03 15.66
N LEU A 186 -13.15 -21.34 15.60
CA LEU A 186 -14.44 -21.90 15.16
C LEU A 186 -15.60 -21.44 16.07
N GLU A 187 -15.36 -21.32 17.37
CA GLU A 187 -16.36 -20.84 18.34
C GLU A 187 -16.70 -19.37 18.09
N GLN A 188 -15.69 -18.53 17.87
CA GLN A 188 -15.89 -17.10 17.55
C GLN A 188 -16.61 -16.91 16.22
N GLN A 189 -16.31 -17.73 15.20
CA GLN A 189 -17.02 -17.69 13.91
C GLN A 189 -18.49 -18.06 14.08
N ARG A 190 -18.78 -19.15 14.81
CA ARG A 190 -20.15 -19.59 15.11
C ARG A 190 -20.91 -18.54 15.91
N ALA A 191 -20.29 -17.97 16.93
CA ALA A 191 -20.86 -16.89 17.73
C ALA A 191 -21.20 -15.68 16.86
N PHE A 192 -20.26 -15.22 16.03
CA PHE A 192 -20.45 -14.07 15.14
C PHE A 192 -21.61 -14.27 14.16
N ILE A 193 -21.64 -15.41 13.45
CA ILE A 193 -22.69 -15.68 12.45
C ILE A 193 -24.05 -15.87 13.13
N ARG A 194 -24.14 -16.66 14.20
CA ARG A 194 -25.41 -16.89 14.91
C ARG A 194 -25.98 -15.60 15.52
N TYR A 195 -25.12 -14.76 16.09
CA TYR A 195 -25.56 -13.47 16.62
C TYR A 195 -26.04 -12.53 15.50
N THR A 196 -25.38 -12.56 14.34
CA THR A 196 -25.81 -11.79 13.16
C THR A 196 -27.17 -12.28 12.63
N GLU A 197 -27.39 -13.60 12.60
CA GLU A 197 -28.65 -14.23 12.14
C GLU A 197 -29.83 -13.95 13.07
N ASN A 198 -29.63 -14.07 14.37
CA ASN A 198 -30.73 -14.03 15.35
C ASN A 198 -31.07 -12.61 15.82
N ASN A 199 -30.41 -11.59 15.26
CA ASN A 199 -30.64 -10.20 15.61
C ASN A 199 -31.15 -9.44 14.39
N GLU A 200 -32.43 -9.04 14.42
CA GLU A 200 -33.11 -8.32 13.32
C GLU A 200 -32.31 -7.11 12.81
N ARG A 201 -31.57 -6.43 13.70
CA ARG A 201 -30.74 -5.28 13.34
C ARG A 201 -29.58 -5.66 12.40
N PHE A 202 -29.08 -6.87 12.50
CA PHE A 202 -27.87 -7.34 11.82
C PHE A 202 -28.14 -8.42 10.78
N GLU A 203 -29.35 -8.97 10.72
CA GLU A 203 -29.72 -10.07 9.83
C GLU A 203 -29.33 -9.82 8.37
N SER A 204 -29.57 -8.61 7.86
CA SER A 204 -29.19 -8.21 6.47
C SER A 204 -27.71 -8.39 6.12
N TRP A 205 -26.81 -8.52 7.11
CA TRP A 205 -25.39 -8.75 6.87
C TRP A 205 -24.99 -10.23 6.79
N VAL A 206 -25.90 -11.15 7.17
CA VAL A 206 -25.55 -12.57 7.29
C VAL A 206 -25.07 -13.16 5.96
N THR A 207 -25.76 -12.86 4.86
CA THR A 207 -25.43 -13.39 3.54
C THR A 207 -24.00 -13.01 3.16
N LEU A 208 -23.65 -11.73 3.32
CA LEU A 208 -22.33 -11.22 3.02
C LEU A 208 -21.23 -11.89 3.86
N PHE A 209 -21.46 -12.07 5.17
CA PHE A 209 -20.46 -12.69 6.04
C PHE A 209 -20.30 -14.19 5.80
N LYS A 210 -21.40 -14.92 5.54
CA LYS A 210 -21.35 -16.31 5.11
C LYS A 210 -20.59 -16.45 3.79
N PHE A 211 -20.85 -15.57 2.84
CA PHE A 211 -20.13 -15.54 1.57
C PHE A 211 -18.63 -15.31 1.78
N LEU A 212 -18.23 -14.31 2.57
CA LEU A 212 -16.82 -14.02 2.85
C LEU A 212 -16.10 -15.18 3.55
N LEU A 213 -16.74 -15.78 4.57
CA LEU A 213 -16.18 -16.92 5.31
C LEU A 213 -16.21 -18.23 4.52
N GLY A 214 -17.10 -18.37 3.53
CA GLY A 214 -17.22 -19.60 2.74
C GLY A 214 -16.46 -19.58 1.41
N THR A 215 -16.04 -18.41 0.93
CA THR A 215 -15.31 -18.26 -0.35
C THR A 215 -13.89 -17.74 -0.18
N GLY A 216 -13.57 -17.07 0.94
CA GLY A 216 -12.28 -16.42 1.14
C GLY A 216 -12.03 -15.25 0.20
N CYS A 217 -13.05 -14.71 -0.46
CA CYS A 217 -12.89 -13.56 -1.36
C CYS A 217 -12.36 -12.33 -0.65
N ARG A 218 -11.59 -11.50 -1.37
CA ARG A 218 -11.24 -10.16 -0.89
C ARG A 218 -12.51 -9.31 -0.83
N ILE A 219 -12.54 -8.33 0.07
CA ILE A 219 -13.74 -7.50 0.27
C ILE A 219 -14.22 -6.82 -1.02
N GLY A 220 -13.31 -6.31 -1.84
CA GLY A 220 -13.63 -5.70 -3.14
C GLY A 220 -14.21 -6.69 -4.16
N GLU A 221 -13.77 -7.95 -4.11
CA GLU A 221 -14.33 -9.03 -4.95
C GLU A 221 -15.74 -9.38 -4.46
N ALA A 222 -15.95 -9.47 -3.15
CA ALA A 222 -17.27 -9.78 -2.57
C ALA A 222 -18.30 -8.68 -2.85
N ILE A 223 -18.00 -7.42 -2.60
CA ILE A 223 -18.95 -6.32 -2.89
C ILE A 223 -19.18 -6.11 -4.39
N GLY A 224 -18.25 -6.59 -5.23
CA GLY A 224 -18.32 -6.46 -6.67
C GLY A 224 -19.03 -7.62 -7.36
N ILE A 225 -19.30 -8.73 -6.67
CA ILE A 225 -19.89 -9.90 -7.30
C ILE A 225 -21.29 -9.58 -7.85
N ARG A 226 -21.59 -10.10 -9.03
CA ARG A 226 -22.87 -9.91 -9.73
C ARG A 226 -23.60 -11.23 -9.87
N TRP A 227 -24.91 -11.18 -10.08
CA TRP A 227 -25.70 -12.39 -10.33
C TRP A 227 -25.20 -13.16 -11.57
N ASP A 228 -24.69 -12.46 -12.59
CA ASP A 228 -24.07 -13.06 -13.77
C ASP A 228 -22.81 -13.89 -13.48
N ASP A 229 -22.13 -13.63 -12.35
CA ASP A 229 -20.91 -14.36 -11.97
C ASP A 229 -21.21 -15.66 -11.20
N ILE A 230 -22.48 -15.97 -10.94
CA ILE A 230 -22.93 -17.05 -10.08
C ILE A 230 -23.66 -18.12 -10.92
N ASP A 231 -23.04 -19.29 -11.07
CA ASP A 231 -23.68 -20.46 -11.68
C ASP A 231 -24.27 -21.36 -10.59
N PHE A 232 -25.56 -21.19 -10.30
CA PHE A 232 -26.28 -22.02 -9.32
C PHE A 232 -26.39 -23.50 -9.73
N LYS A 233 -26.42 -23.80 -11.03
CA LYS A 233 -26.54 -25.19 -11.52
C LYS A 233 -25.25 -25.96 -11.29
N LYS A 234 -24.11 -25.34 -11.62
CA LYS A 234 -22.79 -25.94 -11.40
C LYS A 234 -22.24 -25.71 -10.00
N ARG A 235 -22.89 -24.84 -9.20
CA ARG A 235 -22.43 -24.38 -7.88
C ARG A 235 -21.02 -23.78 -7.94
N ILE A 236 -20.82 -22.84 -8.88
CA ILE A 236 -19.54 -22.17 -9.08
C ILE A 236 -19.71 -20.65 -9.06
N ILE A 237 -18.81 -19.95 -8.38
CA ILE A 237 -18.70 -18.49 -8.38
C ILE A 237 -17.47 -18.08 -9.19
N SER A 238 -17.65 -17.23 -10.19
CA SER A 238 -16.59 -16.66 -11.01
C SER A 238 -16.05 -15.36 -10.40
N ILE A 239 -14.82 -15.38 -9.91
CA ILE A 239 -14.12 -14.17 -9.46
C ILE A 239 -13.27 -13.66 -10.61
N ASN A 240 -13.74 -12.61 -11.29
CA ASN A 240 -13.07 -12.03 -12.46
C ASN A 240 -12.96 -10.48 -12.41
N HIS A 241 -13.50 -9.83 -11.37
CA HIS A 241 -13.38 -8.40 -11.12
C HIS A 241 -13.50 -8.07 -9.62
N SER A 242 -13.32 -6.79 -9.28
CA SER A 242 -13.49 -6.27 -7.93
C SER A 242 -13.96 -4.82 -7.99
N LEU A 243 -14.71 -4.35 -7.00
CA LEU A 243 -14.97 -2.93 -6.83
C LEU A 243 -13.94 -2.30 -5.89
N VAL A 244 -13.45 -1.13 -6.29
CA VAL A 244 -12.58 -0.28 -5.47
C VAL A 244 -13.26 1.05 -5.20
N TYR A 245 -13.08 1.57 -3.99
CA TYR A 245 -13.60 2.87 -3.59
C TYR A 245 -12.43 3.81 -3.29
N TYR A 246 -12.28 4.88 -4.08
CA TYR A 246 -11.16 5.80 -3.95
C TYR A 246 -11.54 7.22 -4.39
N SER A 247 -10.70 8.19 -3.99
CA SER A 247 -10.84 9.59 -4.41
C SER A 247 -10.31 9.76 -5.83
N ARG A 248 -11.16 10.29 -6.72
CA ARG A 248 -10.83 10.67 -8.09
C ARG A 248 -11.16 12.14 -8.32
N GLU A 249 -10.44 12.77 -9.24
CA GLU A 249 -10.73 14.14 -9.65
C GLU A 249 -11.84 14.12 -10.71
N TYR A 250 -12.90 14.89 -10.49
CA TYR A 250 -13.98 15.09 -11.44
C TYR A 250 -14.31 16.57 -11.52
N LYS A 251 -14.15 17.15 -12.72
CA LYS A 251 -14.37 18.59 -12.98
C LYS A 251 -13.61 19.50 -12.00
N GLY A 252 -12.38 19.16 -11.65
CA GLY A 252 -11.54 19.94 -10.72
C GLY A 252 -11.88 19.78 -9.23
N HIS A 253 -12.81 18.88 -8.88
CA HIS A 253 -13.16 18.57 -7.50
C HIS A 253 -12.86 17.11 -7.18
N GLY A 254 -12.34 16.84 -5.98
CA GLY A 254 -12.13 15.48 -5.49
C GLY A 254 -13.48 14.85 -5.12
N ILE A 255 -13.86 13.78 -5.81
CA ILE A 255 -15.02 12.95 -5.47
C ILE A 255 -14.56 11.55 -5.09
N CYS A 256 -15.19 10.94 -4.10
CA CYS A 256 -15.00 9.52 -3.83
C CYS A 256 -16.05 8.74 -4.61
N SER A 257 -15.64 7.79 -5.43
CA SER A 257 -16.56 6.93 -6.18
C SER A 257 -16.09 5.50 -6.21
N PHE A 258 -17.01 4.61 -6.54
CA PHE A 258 -16.65 3.26 -6.96
C PHE A 258 -16.09 3.25 -8.37
N ALA A 259 -15.24 2.28 -8.64
CA ALA A 259 -14.82 1.88 -9.99
C ALA A 259 -14.58 0.38 -10.02
N VAL A 260 -14.75 -0.21 -11.20
CA VAL A 260 -14.39 -1.60 -11.46
C VAL A 260 -12.88 -1.72 -11.59
N SER A 261 -12.31 -2.72 -10.92
CA SER A 261 -10.91 -3.08 -11.01
C SER A 261 -10.79 -4.54 -11.42
N LEU A 262 -10.37 -4.76 -12.67
CA LEU A 262 -10.07 -6.10 -13.18
C LEU A 262 -8.81 -6.66 -12.49
N PRO A 263 -8.63 -7.98 -12.39
CA PRO A 263 -7.39 -8.59 -11.90
C PRO A 263 -6.16 -8.12 -12.67
N LYS A 264 -5.03 -7.93 -11.97
CA LYS A 264 -3.73 -7.58 -12.62
C LYS A 264 -3.08 -8.80 -13.30
N THR A 265 -3.43 -9.99 -12.84
CA THR A 265 -2.78 -11.25 -13.19
C THR A 265 -3.83 -12.32 -13.38
N GLU A 266 -3.51 -13.33 -14.19
CA GLU A 266 -4.38 -14.50 -14.40
C GLU A 266 -4.75 -15.19 -13.08
N ALA A 267 -3.82 -15.25 -12.12
CA ALA A 267 -4.09 -15.81 -10.79
C ALA A 267 -5.22 -15.11 -10.01
N GLY A 268 -5.58 -13.87 -10.38
CA GLY A 268 -6.73 -13.19 -9.79
C GLY A 268 -8.07 -13.59 -10.40
N ILE A 269 -8.08 -14.20 -11.59
CA ILE A 269 -9.26 -14.77 -12.24
C ILE A 269 -9.38 -16.23 -11.79
N ARG A 270 -10.47 -16.57 -11.10
CA ARG A 270 -10.62 -17.91 -10.53
C ARG A 270 -12.08 -18.31 -10.35
N MET A 271 -12.30 -19.61 -10.34
CA MET A 271 -13.59 -20.21 -10.05
C MET A 271 -13.57 -20.80 -8.64
N ILE A 272 -14.59 -20.51 -7.85
CA ILE A 272 -14.74 -21.00 -6.47
C ILE A 272 -15.97 -21.90 -6.40
N PRO A 273 -15.82 -23.20 -6.09
CA PRO A 273 -16.94 -24.07 -5.80
C PRO A 273 -17.71 -23.58 -4.56
N MET A 274 -19.04 -23.59 -4.62
CA MET A 274 -19.87 -23.14 -3.51
C MET A 274 -19.96 -24.22 -2.43
N LEU A 275 -19.71 -23.83 -1.18
CA LEU A 275 -20.17 -24.58 -0.03
C LEU A 275 -21.70 -24.50 0.07
N ASP A 276 -22.35 -25.53 0.61
CA ASP A 276 -23.82 -25.55 0.80
C ASP A 276 -24.31 -24.31 1.55
N THR A 277 -23.56 -23.90 2.58
CA THR A 277 -23.87 -22.70 3.38
C THR A 277 -23.85 -21.41 2.57
N VAL A 278 -22.98 -21.31 1.56
CA VAL A 278 -22.90 -20.15 0.65
C VAL A 278 -24.00 -20.22 -0.39
N TYR A 279 -24.27 -21.40 -0.94
CA TYR A 279 -25.34 -21.64 -1.90
C TYR A 279 -26.71 -21.24 -1.30
N GLU A 280 -27.03 -21.73 -0.10
CA GLU A 280 -28.30 -21.40 0.57
C GLU A 280 -28.38 -19.92 0.94
N ALA A 281 -27.27 -19.29 1.35
CA ALA A 281 -27.25 -17.86 1.62
C ALA A 281 -27.55 -17.04 0.35
N LEU A 282 -26.88 -17.34 -0.77
CA LEU A 282 -27.11 -16.66 -2.04
C LEU A 282 -28.52 -16.87 -2.58
N LYS A 283 -29.09 -18.08 -2.40
CA LYS A 283 -30.47 -18.35 -2.79
C LYS A 283 -31.47 -17.54 -1.97
N ARG A 284 -31.25 -17.42 -0.66
CA ARG A 284 -32.07 -16.57 0.22
C ARG A 284 -31.98 -15.10 -0.18
N GLU A 285 -30.79 -14.62 -0.49
CA GLU A 285 -30.56 -13.25 -0.96
C GLU A 285 -31.26 -12.97 -2.30
N TYR A 286 -31.19 -13.92 -3.24
CA TYR A 286 -31.85 -13.80 -4.54
C TYR A 286 -33.37 -13.70 -4.37
N ALA A 287 -33.97 -14.58 -3.56
CA ALA A 287 -35.41 -14.55 -3.28
C ALA A 287 -35.83 -13.24 -2.59
N PHE A 288 -35.03 -12.75 -1.65
CA PHE A 288 -35.28 -11.46 -1.00
C PHE A 288 -35.26 -10.30 -2.01
N GLN A 289 -34.31 -10.26 -2.94
CA GLN A 289 -34.22 -9.22 -3.97
C GLN A 289 -35.30 -9.34 -5.05
N GLU A 290 -35.76 -10.55 -5.35
CA GLU A 290 -36.89 -10.76 -6.25
C GLU A 290 -38.18 -10.12 -5.69
N GLU A 291 -38.38 -10.16 -4.38
CA GLU A 291 -39.53 -9.55 -3.70
C GLU A 291 -39.35 -8.04 -3.44
N ASN A 292 -38.13 -7.59 -3.12
CA ASN A 292 -37.86 -6.23 -2.62
C ASN A 292 -37.15 -5.31 -3.63
N GLY A 293 -36.78 -5.83 -4.79
CA GLY A 293 -36.03 -5.12 -5.83
C GLY A 293 -34.53 -5.46 -5.81
N PHE A 294 -33.98 -5.63 -7.01
CA PHE A 294 -32.55 -5.85 -7.21
C PHE A 294 -31.74 -4.56 -7.12
N ASN A 295 -30.42 -4.70 -6.97
CA ASN A 295 -29.51 -3.56 -7.05
C ASN A 295 -29.51 -2.93 -8.46
N GLU A 296 -29.84 -1.64 -8.55
CA GLU A 296 -29.88 -0.87 -9.81
C GLU A 296 -28.58 -0.10 -10.09
N THR A 297 -27.54 -0.29 -9.27
CA THR A 297 -26.30 0.48 -9.43
C THR A 297 -25.56 0.02 -10.69
N GLU A 298 -25.18 0.97 -11.53
CA GLU A 298 -24.27 0.74 -12.66
C GLU A 298 -22.92 1.40 -12.39
N ILE A 299 -21.84 0.61 -12.46
CA ILE A 299 -20.47 1.08 -12.25
C ILE A 299 -19.62 0.58 -13.41
N ASP A 300 -19.07 1.51 -14.19
CA ASP A 300 -18.24 1.23 -15.38
C ASP A 300 -18.89 0.20 -16.34
N GLY A 301 -20.20 0.29 -16.55
CA GLY A 301 -20.98 -0.60 -17.42
C GLY A 301 -21.35 -1.95 -16.80
N MET A 302 -21.00 -2.19 -15.55
CA MET A 302 -21.40 -3.39 -14.80
C MET A 302 -22.57 -3.09 -13.86
N SER A 303 -23.59 -3.95 -13.89
CA SER A 303 -24.79 -3.90 -13.04
C SER A 303 -25.17 -5.28 -12.51
N GLY A 304 -26.20 -5.36 -11.66
CA GLY A 304 -26.68 -6.63 -11.09
C GLY A 304 -25.84 -7.12 -9.91
N PHE A 305 -25.30 -6.20 -9.11
CA PHE A 305 -24.49 -6.51 -7.93
C PHE A 305 -25.32 -7.23 -6.86
N VAL A 306 -24.75 -8.28 -6.26
CA VAL A 306 -25.45 -9.15 -5.30
C VAL A 306 -25.66 -8.47 -3.96
N PHE A 307 -24.67 -7.74 -3.43
CA PHE A 307 -24.77 -7.19 -2.09
C PHE A 307 -25.06 -5.69 -2.09
N SER A 308 -26.28 -5.34 -1.68
CA SER A 308 -26.74 -3.96 -1.59
C SER A 308 -26.92 -3.48 -0.15
N ASN A 309 -26.60 -2.21 0.08
CA ASN A 309 -26.96 -1.50 1.30
C ASN A 309 -28.44 -1.11 1.31
N ARG A 310 -28.94 -0.61 2.44
CA ARG A 310 -30.35 -0.20 2.65
C ARG A 310 -30.89 0.87 1.67
N PHE A 311 -30.02 1.50 0.89
CA PHE A 311 -30.36 2.51 -0.11
C PHE A 311 -30.30 1.94 -1.54
N GLY A 312 -30.26 0.61 -1.71
CA GLY A 312 -30.18 -0.05 -3.02
C GLY A 312 -28.82 0.10 -3.72
N ASN A 313 -27.79 0.63 -3.04
CA ASN A 313 -26.46 0.86 -3.60
C ASN A 313 -25.46 -0.20 -3.14
N VAL A 314 -24.35 -0.40 -3.84
CA VAL A 314 -23.28 -1.32 -3.40
C VAL A 314 -22.70 -0.93 -2.03
N HIS A 315 -22.14 -1.91 -1.31
CA HIS A 315 -21.51 -1.64 -0.02
C HIS A 315 -20.15 -0.96 -0.16
N ASN A 316 -19.92 0.03 0.70
CA ASN A 316 -18.59 0.58 0.94
C ASN A 316 -17.81 -0.33 1.93
N PRO A 317 -16.54 -0.71 1.66
CA PRO A 317 -15.74 -1.55 2.56
C PRO A 317 -15.61 -1.01 4.00
N GLN A 318 -15.52 0.30 4.19
CA GLN A 318 -15.49 0.92 5.52
C GLN A 318 -16.84 0.76 6.25
N ALA A 319 -17.96 0.76 5.52
CA ALA A 319 -19.27 0.50 6.12
C ALA A 319 -19.36 -0.94 6.65
N ILE A 320 -18.78 -1.91 5.94
CA ILE A 320 -18.73 -3.31 6.37
C ILE A 320 -17.87 -3.46 7.64
N ASN A 321 -16.68 -2.83 7.69
CA ASN A 321 -15.85 -2.85 8.90
C ASN A 321 -16.56 -2.19 10.11
N ARG A 322 -17.32 -1.12 9.89
CA ARG A 322 -18.18 -0.54 10.95
C ARG A 322 -19.32 -1.47 11.35
N ALA A 323 -19.88 -2.25 10.43
CA ALA A 323 -20.88 -3.27 10.75
C ALA A 323 -20.28 -4.38 11.61
N ILE A 324 -19.14 -4.95 11.20
CA ILE A 324 -18.38 -5.94 11.99
C ILE A 324 -18.15 -5.42 13.41
N LYS A 325 -17.66 -4.18 13.55
CA LYS A 325 -17.42 -3.55 14.84
C LYS A 325 -18.67 -3.52 15.72
N ARG A 326 -19.78 -3.00 15.20
CA ARG A 326 -21.05 -2.91 15.93
C ARG A 326 -21.57 -4.28 16.36
N ILE A 327 -21.39 -5.30 15.52
CA ILE A 327 -21.87 -6.66 15.78
C ILE A 327 -21.08 -7.31 16.91
N TYR A 328 -19.74 -7.34 16.83
CA TYR A 328 -18.95 -7.99 17.87
C TYR A 328 -19.02 -7.23 19.21
N GLU A 329 -19.13 -5.89 19.19
CA GLU A 329 -19.27 -5.10 20.43
C GLU A 329 -20.60 -5.41 21.12
N ALA A 330 -21.70 -5.48 20.36
CA ALA A 330 -23.01 -5.82 20.91
C ALA A 330 -23.03 -7.26 21.45
N TYR A 331 -22.50 -8.23 20.68
CA TYR A 331 -22.36 -9.61 21.13
C TYR A 331 -21.55 -9.73 22.42
N ASN A 332 -20.38 -9.10 22.49
CA ASN A 332 -19.48 -9.22 23.65
C ASN A 332 -20.12 -8.70 24.94
N VAL A 333 -20.94 -7.64 24.86
CA VAL A 333 -21.68 -7.12 26.02
C VAL A 333 -22.70 -8.15 26.51
N GLU A 334 -23.50 -8.71 25.60
CA GLU A 334 -24.50 -9.72 25.94
C GLU A 334 -23.87 -11.03 26.45
N GLU A 335 -22.80 -11.47 25.81
CA GLU A 335 -22.06 -12.69 26.14
C GLU A 335 -21.39 -12.58 27.51
N ALA A 336 -20.82 -11.43 27.88
CA ALA A 336 -20.26 -11.22 29.19
C ALA A 336 -21.31 -11.36 30.30
N VAL A 337 -22.51 -10.80 30.09
CA VAL A 337 -23.64 -10.92 31.04
C VAL A 337 -24.14 -12.36 31.11
N LYS A 338 -24.27 -13.03 29.96
CA LYS A 338 -24.75 -14.42 29.89
C LYS A 338 -23.78 -15.39 30.55
N ALA A 339 -22.49 -15.28 30.25
CA ALA A 339 -21.43 -16.12 30.81
C ALA A 339 -21.33 -15.97 32.34
N ALA A 340 -21.46 -14.73 32.85
CA ALA A 340 -21.50 -14.48 34.29
C ALA A 340 -22.70 -15.16 34.98
N LYS A 341 -23.90 -15.12 34.37
CA LYS A 341 -25.09 -15.83 34.89
C LYS A 341 -24.89 -17.35 34.86
N GLU A 342 -24.26 -17.87 33.81
CA GLU A 342 -24.00 -19.30 33.60
C GLU A 342 -22.73 -19.80 34.32
N LYS A 343 -21.99 -18.93 35.03
CA LYS A 343 -20.72 -19.23 35.71
C LYS A 343 -19.68 -19.92 34.82
N ARG A 344 -19.59 -19.48 33.57
CA ARG A 344 -18.58 -19.94 32.60
C ARG A 344 -17.74 -18.78 32.09
N GLU A 345 -16.60 -19.09 31.48
CA GLU A 345 -15.80 -18.08 30.78
C GLU A 345 -16.55 -17.58 29.53
N PRO A 346 -16.53 -16.26 29.26
CA PRO A 346 -17.17 -15.67 28.09
C PRO A 346 -16.37 -15.96 26.82
N ILE A 347 -17.07 -16.33 25.75
CA ILE A 347 -16.44 -16.50 24.43
C ILE A 347 -16.43 -15.14 23.74
N LEU A 348 -15.41 -14.32 24.00
CA LEU A 348 -15.33 -12.98 23.41
C LEU A 348 -14.80 -13.01 21.97
N ILE A 349 -15.43 -12.20 21.11
CA ILE A 349 -14.97 -11.98 19.74
C ILE A 349 -13.97 -10.81 19.75
N PRO A 350 -12.74 -11.00 19.26
CA PRO A 350 -11.74 -9.93 19.23
C PRO A 350 -12.08 -8.89 18.17
N HIS A 351 -11.42 -7.73 18.21
CA HIS A 351 -11.50 -6.77 17.12
C HIS A 351 -10.91 -7.39 15.84
N PHE A 352 -11.69 -7.40 14.76
CA PHE A 352 -11.25 -7.83 13.45
C PHE A 352 -11.85 -6.99 12.32
N SER A 353 -11.34 -7.17 11.10
CA SER A 353 -11.79 -6.47 9.89
C SER A 353 -12.16 -7.46 8.78
N CYS A 354 -12.75 -6.99 7.69
CA CYS A 354 -13.11 -7.83 6.54
C CYS A 354 -11.93 -8.67 6.00
N HIS A 355 -10.69 -8.18 6.09
CA HIS A 355 -9.50 -8.94 5.68
C HIS A 355 -9.20 -10.13 6.59
N HIS A 356 -9.63 -10.08 7.86
CA HIS A 356 -9.49 -11.20 8.78
C HIS A 356 -10.45 -12.34 8.43
N LEU A 357 -11.63 -12.06 7.86
CA LEU A 357 -12.54 -13.13 7.42
C LEU A 357 -11.91 -13.99 6.32
N ARG A 358 -11.22 -13.34 5.37
CA ARG A 358 -10.43 -14.05 4.35
C ARG A 358 -9.28 -14.84 4.96
N HIS A 359 -8.57 -14.26 5.94
CA HIS A 359 -7.52 -14.97 6.66
C HIS A 359 -8.07 -16.20 7.36
N THR A 360 -9.20 -16.04 8.08
CA THR A 360 -9.92 -17.12 8.75
C THR A 360 -10.31 -18.23 7.78
N PHE A 361 -10.89 -17.91 6.62
CA PHE A 361 -11.18 -18.93 5.59
C PHE A 361 -9.91 -19.67 5.16
N CYS A 362 -8.84 -18.93 4.84
CA CYS A 362 -7.57 -19.55 4.45
C CYS A 362 -7.05 -20.48 5.55
N SER A 363 -7.15 -20.07 6.81
CA SER A 363 -6.69 -20.89 7.92
C SER A 363 -7.52 -22.15 8.09
N ARG A 364 -8.85 -22.05 8.05
CA ARG A 364 -9.72 -23.24 8.08
C ARG A 364 -9.47 -24.14 6.87
N PHE A 365 -9.15 -23.58 5.71
CA PHE A 365 -8.86 -24.37 4.52
C PHE A 365 -7.53 -25.11 4.62
N CYS A 366 -6.46 -24.43 5.05
CA CYS A 366 -5.16 -25.04 5.34
C CYS A 366 -5.21 -26.12 6.43
N GLU A 367 -6.21 -26.10 7.31
CA GLU A 367 -6.39 -27.16 8.30
C GLU A 367 -6.90 -28.47 7.71
N ASN A 368 -7.65 -28.40 6.61
CA ASN A 368 -8.35 -29.52 5.98
C ASN A 368 -7.73 -29.94 4.64
N GLU A 369 -6.97 -29.05 4.00
CA GLU A 369 -6.28 -29.29 2.73
C GLU A 369 -4.76 -29.15 2.90
N THR A 370 -4.01 -30.08 2.32
CA THR A 370 -2.53 -30.12 2.38
C THR A 370 -1.91 -29.66 1.06
N ASN A 371 -2.68 -29.67 -0.02
CA ASN A 371 -2.22 -29.21 -1.32
C ASN A 371 -2.20 -27.68 -1.40
N LEU A 372 -1.01 -27.10 -1.16
CA LEU A 372 -0.80 -25.65 -1.21
C LEU A 372 -1.15 -25.02 -2.57
N LYS A 373 -1.10 -25.78 -3.68
CA LYS A 373 -1.48 -25.26 -5.01
C LYS A 373 -2.99 -25.11 -5.15
N VAL A 374 -3.76 -26.04 -4.60
CA VAL A 374 -5.23 -25.92 -4.54
C VAL A 374 -5.61 -24.71 -3.69
N ILE A 375 -4.99 -24.57 -2.51
CA ILE A 375 -5.23 -23.42 -1.63
C ILE A 375 -4.84 -22.11 -2.33
N GLN A 376 -3.65 -22.05 -2.93
CA GLN A 376 -3.18 -20.88 -3.68
C GLN A 376 -4.17 -20.49 -4.79
N SER A 377 -4.70 -21.46 -5.52
CA SER A 377 -5.66 -21.27 -6.62
C SER A 377 -6.99 -20.70 -6.12
N ILE A 378 -7.58 -21.31 -5.09
CA ILE A 378 -8.86 -20.84 -4.50
C ILE A 378 -8.69 -19.45 -3.87
N MET A 379 -7.57 -19.20 -3.20
CA MET A 379 -7.29 -17.89 -2.62
C MET A 379 -7.00 -16.84 -3.71
N GLY A 380 -6.45 -17.21 -4.86
CA GLY A 380 -5.97 -16.25 -5.86
C GLY A 380 -4.77 -15.46 -5.35
N HIS A 381 -3.78 -16.17 -4.80
CA HIS A 381 -2.48 -15.61 -4.41
C HIS A 381 -1.49 -15.74 -5.57
N ALA A 382 -1.00 -14.61 -6.08
CA ALA A 382 0.03 -14.61 -7.12
C ALA A 382 1.36 -15.20 -6.61
N ASN A 383 1.73 -14.89 -5.37
CA ASN A 383 2.90 -15.45 -4.69
C ASN A 383 2.46 -16.56 -3.72
N ILE A 384 3.11 -17.72 -3.79
CA ILE A 384 2.84 -18.85 -2.91
C ILE A 384 3.29 -18.60 -1.46
N GLU A 385 4.28 -17.73 -1.24
CA GLU A 385 4.80 -17.40 0.09
C GLU A 385 3.67 -16.92 1.02
N THR A 386 2.72 -16.13 0.50
CA THR A 386 1.55 -15.68 1.29
C THR A 386 0.71 -16.84 1.81
N THR A 387 0.55 -17.92 1.04
CA THR A 387 -0.16 -19.13 1.49
C THR A 387 0.70 -19.90 2.48
N MET A 388 2.01 -19.96 2.25
CA MET A 388 2.97 -20.69 3.09
C MET A 388 3.10 -20.06 4.48
N ASP A 389 3.11 -18.74 4.59
CA ASP A 389 3.14 -18.03 5.87
C ASP A 389 1.94 -18.37 6.75
N ILE A 390 0.74 -18.41 6.14
CA ILE A 390 -0.51 -18.77 6.84
C ILE A 390 -0.47 -20.25 7.25
N TYR A 391 -0.02 -21.12 6.35
CA TYR A 391 0.13 -22.55 6.63
C TYR A 391 1.13 -22.82 7.76
N ALA A 392 2.24 -22.08 7.80
CA ALA A 392 3.26 -22.19 8.84
C ALA A 392 2.70 -21.81 10.22
N GLU A 393 1.93 -20.72 10.34
CA GLU A 393 1.27 -20.32 11.60
C GLU A 393 0.38 -21.45 12.14
N ILE A 394 -0.44 -22.04 11.27
CA ILE A 394 -1.36 -23.12 11.64
C ILE A 394 -0.61 -24.38 12.02
N THR A 395 0.48 -24.69 11.30
CA THR A 395 1.32 -25.84 11.60
C THR A 395 1.95 -25.70 12.98
N GLU A 396 2.37 -24.49 13.40
CA GLU A 396 2.86 -24.25 14.76
C GLU A 396 1.77 -24.45 15.82
N THR A 397 0.53 -23.98 15.58
CA THR A 397 -0.59 -24.26 16.50
C THR A 397 -0.88 -25.77 16.59
N LYS A 398 -0.98 -26.45 15.44
CA LYS A 398 -1.19 -27.90 15.36
C LYS A 398 -0.05 -28.69 16.00
N LYS A 399 1.20 -28.23 15.89
CA LYS A 399 2.36 -28.84 16.57
C LYS A 399 2.16 -28.82 18.08
N HIS A 400 1.74 -27.68 18.64
CA HIS A 400 1.51 -27.58 20.08
C HIS A 400 0.38 -28.51 20.54
N GLU A 401 -0.74 -28.53 19.83
CA GLU A 401 -1.88 -29.43 20.11
C GLU A 401 -1.47 -30.90 20.01
N SER A 402 -0.74 -31.27 18.94
CA SER A 402 -0.26 -32.64 18.72
C SER A 402 0.70 -33.08 19.81
N MET A 403 1.59 -32.20 20.28
CA MET A 403 2.50 -32.49 21.39
C MET A 403 1.77 -32.64 22.72
N GLN A 404 0.73 -31.84 22.97
CA GLN A 404 -0.11 -32.00 24.16
C GLN A 404 -0.91 -33.31 24.13
N GLU A 405 -1.44 -33.69 22.97
CA GLU A 405 -2.15 -34.97 22.81
C GLU A 405 -1.22 -36.17 22.93
N LEU A 406 0.00 -36.06 22.38
CA LEU A 406 1.07 -37.03 22.54
C LEU A 406 1.46 -37.18 24.02
N ALA A 407 1.60 -36.08 24.77
CA ALA A 407 1.87 -36.11 26.20
C ALA A 407 0.76 -36.80 27.02
N LYS A 408 -0.51 -36.67 26.60
CA LYS A 408 -1.64 -37.39 27.23
C LYS A 408 -1.63 -38.90 26.94
N LYS A 409 -1.03 -39.31 25.82
CA LYS A 409 -1.01 -40.71 25.33
C LYS A 409 0.27 -41.46 25.70
N LEU A 410 1.38 -40.76 25.93
CA LEU A 410 2.63 -41.34 26.43
C LEU A 410 2.54 -41.54 27.94
N ASP A 411 2.17 -42.75 28.35
CA ASP A 411 2.29 -43.23 29.73
C ASP A 411 3.72 -43.75 29.99
N VAL A 412 4.71 -42.89 29.70
CA VAL A 412 6.16 -43.22 29.83
C VAL A 412 6.91 -42.16 30.65
N PHE A 413 6.22 -41.11 31.07
CA PHE A 413 6.76 -40.04 31.93
C PHE A 413 5.83 -39.75 33.11
#